data_AF-X1PQY3-F1
#
_entry.id   AF-X1PQY3-F1
#
_cell.length_a   1.000
_cell.length_b   1.000
_cell.length_c   1.000
_cell.angle_alpha   90.00
_cell.angle_beta   90.00
_cell.angle_gamma   90.00
#
_symmetry.space_group_name_H-M   'P 1'
#
loop_
_entity.id
_entity.type
_entity.pdbx_description
1 polymer ?
#
loop_
_entity_poly.entity_id
_entity_poly.type
_entity_poly.pdbx_seq_one_letter_code
_entity_poly.pdbx_strand_id
1 'polypeptide(L)'
;HPDKDEDGLIILNAVRKILMPGTPIVYLANKQDIAGARHPEIVRSQNYLPPDAVILPTTTRTGDNLDKALKYIVNQIYENYSSLLKVLRTYELDIEGLAKKLDKDKIQMRDLLNNLEIKRFIDVNRQERTYKVREGMKLLM
;
A
#
# COMPACT_ATOMS: atom_id res chain seq x y z
N HIS A 1 -31.52 -5.33 -11.87
CA HIS A 1 -30.16 -5.14 -11.32
C HIS A 1 -30.08 -3.72 -10.80
N PRO A 2 -29.49 -3.43 -9.63
CA PRO A 2 -29.38 -2.04 -9.19
C PRO A 2 -28.51 -1.26 -10.19
N ASP A 3 -28.97 -0.06 -10.55
CA ASP A 3 -28.31 0.80 -11.54
C ASP A 3 -27.04 1.46 -10.97
N LYS A 4 -26.89 1.52 -9.64
CA LYS A 4 -25.72 2.05 -8.91
C LYS A 4 -25.52 1.34 -7.56
N ASP A 5 -24.28 1.31 -7.10
CA ASP A 5 -23.90 0.84 -5.76
C ASP A 5 -23.86 2.04 -4.79
N GLU A 6 -25.03 2.58 -4.41
CA GLU A 6 -25.10 3.80 -3.58
C GLU A 6 -24.36 3.65 -2.25
N ASP A 7 -24.55 2.52 -1.55
CA ASP A 7 -23.84 2.21 -0.31
C ASP A 7 -22.32 2.09 -0.55
N GLY A 8 -21.94 1.45 -1.66
CA GLY A 8 -20.53 1.30 -2.06
C GLY A 8 -19.86 2.66 -2.34
N LEU A 9 -20.59 3.58 -2.97
CA LEU A 9 -20.14 4.95 -3.24
C LEU A 9 -19.98 5.76 -1.95
N ILE A 10 -20.88 5.63 -0.98
CA ILE A 10 -20.78 6.31 0.31
C ILE A 10 -19.49 5.87 1.02
N ILE A 11 -19.26 4.56 1.11
CA ILE A 11 -18.05 4.00 1.72
C ILE A 11 -16.80 4.46 0.96
N LEU A 12 -16.81 4.35 -0.37
CA LEU A 12 -15.68 4.76 -1.21
C LEU A 12 -15.32 6.24 -1.01
N ASN A 13 -16.33 7.12 -0.97
CA ASN A 13 -16.11 8.55 -0.75
C ASN A 13 -15.63 8.87 0.66
N ALA A 14 -16.09 8.13 1.67
CA ALA A 14 -15.56 8.25 3.04
C ALA A 14 -14.08 7.84 3.11
N VAL A 15 -13.71 6.73 2.45
CA VAL A 15 -12.33 6.26 2.37
C VAL A 15 -11.45 7.28 1.62
N ARG A 16 -11.87 7.77 0.45
CA ARG A 16 -11.10 8.74 -0.33
C ARG A 16 -10.79 10.03 0.43
N LYS A 17 -11.66 10.46 1.35
CA LYS A 17 -11.44 11.66 2.19
C LYS A 17 -10.32 11.48 3.23
N ILE A 18 -10.05 10.25 3.66
CA ILE A 18 -9.03 9.96 4.67
C ILE A 18 -7.71 9.47 4.08
N LEU A 19 -7.72 9.01 2.82
CA LEU A 19 -6.50 8.58 2.14
C LEU A 19 -5.63 9.77 1.76
N MET A 20 -4.34 9.66 2.04
CA MET A 20 -3.37 10.66 1.59
C MET A 20 -3.21 10.59 0.07
N PRO A 21 -2.95 11.72 -0.61
CA PRO A 21 -2.59 11.73 -2.02
C PRO A 21 -1.45 10.73 -2.32
N GLY A 22 -1.58 9.98 -3.41
CA GLY A 22 -0.59 8.96 -3.80
C GLY A 22 -0.71 7.62 -3.07
N THR A 23 -1.72 7.43 -2.21
CA THR A 23 -1.99 6.09 -1.67
C THR A 23 -2.41 5.14 -2.80
N PRO A 24 -1.73 4.00 -3.01
CA PRO A 24 -2.12 3.03 -4.03
C PRO A 24 -3.50 2.45 -3.73
N ILE A 25 -4.39 2.44 -4.74
CA ILE A 25 -5.74 1.86 -4.63
C ILE A 25 -5.93 0.89 -5.78
N VAL A 26 -6.43 -0.31 -5.48
CA VAL A 26 -6.93 -1.27 -6.47
C VAL A 26 -8.41 -1.53 -6.19
N TYR A 27 -9.22 -1.50 -7.24
CA TYR A 27 -10.65 -1.77 -7.17
C TYR A 27 -10.91 -3.20 -7.62
N LEU A 28 -11.81 -3.91 -6.96
CA LEU A 28 -12.12 -5.31 -7.28
C LEU A 28 -13.57 -5.42 -7.71
N ALA A 29 -13.80 -5.72 -8.98
CA ALA A 29 -15.11 -6.10 -9.50
C ALA A 29 -15.32 -7.60 -9.22
N ASN A 30 -15.80 -7.91 -8.02
CA ASN A 30 -15.93 -9.30 -7.55
C ASN A 30 -17.14 -10.03 -8.17
N LYS A 31 -17.21 -11.35 -7.94
CA LYS A 31 -18.29 -12.27 -8.35
C LYS A 31 -18.37 -12.51 -9.87
N GLN A 32 -17.26 -12.39 -10.57
CA GLN A 32 -17.21 -12.58 -12.04
C GLN A 32 -17.51 -14.01 -12.48
N ASP A 33 -17.61 -14.94 -11.53
CA ASP A 33 -18.01 -16.33 -11.72
C ASP A 33 -19.53 -16.56 -11.84
N ILE A 34 -20.34 -15.50 -11.70
CA ILE A 34 -21.81 -15.55 -11.77
C ILE A 34 -22.28 -14.95 -13.11
N ALA A 35 -23.24 -15.61 -13.76
CA ALA A 35 -23.88 -15.07 -14.96
C ALA A 35 -24.56 -13.72 -14.67
N GLY A 36 -24.31 -12.73 -15.52
CA GLY A 36 -24.82 -11.36 -15.33
C GLY A 36 -24.01 -10.50 -14.35
N ALA A 37 -22.84 -10.97 -13.91
CA ALA A 37 -21.90 -10.11 -13.19
C ALA A 37 -21.53 -8.89 -14.05
N ARG A 38 -21.51 -7.70 -13.41
CA ARG A 38 -21.14 -6.46 -14.10
C ARG A 38 -19.66 -6.50 -14.45
N HIS A 39 -19.35 -6.18 -15.70
CA HIS A 39 -17.99 -6.03 -16.19
C HIS A 39 -17.27 -4.88 -15.44
N PRO A 40 -15.96 -4.97 -15.16
CA PRO A 40 -15.22 -3.93 -14.44
C PRO A 40 -15.44 -2.51 -14.98
N GLU A 41 -15.47 -2.33 -16.30
CA GLU A 41 -15.70 -1.00 -16.91
C GLU A 41 -17.11 -0.45 -16.67
N ILE A 42 -18.12 -1.32 -16.49
CA ILE A 42 -19.46 -0.89 -16.06
C ILE A 42 -19.40 -0.41 -14.61
N VAL A 43 -18.72 -1.17 -13.73
CA VAL A 43 -18.52 -0.79 -12.33
C VAL A 43 -17.76 0.55 -12.24
N ARG A 44 -16.74 0.75 -13.07
CA ARG A 44 -15.96 2.00 -13.16
C ARG A 44 -16.86 3.21 -13.44
N SER A 45 -17.67 3.12 -14.50
CA SER A 45 -18.53 4.22 -14.92
C SER A 45 -19.64 4.50 -13.91
N GLN A 46 -20.29 3.46 -13.36
CA GLN A 46 -21.35 3.61 -12.36
C GLN A 46 -20.85 4.21 -11.04
N ASN A 47 -19.59 3.96 -10.67
CA ASN A 47 -18.99 4.42 -9.42
C ASN A 47 -18.08 5.65 -9.58
N TYR A 48 -18.07 6.29 -10.76
CA TYR A 48 -17.26 7.48 -11.04
C TYR A 48 -15.78 7.29 -10.65
N LEU A 49 -15.24 6.12 -10.97
CA LEU A 49 -13.83 5.85 -10.74
C LEU A 49 -12.97 6.59 -11.78
N PRO A 50 -11.77 7.07 -11.40
CA PRO A 50 -10.85 7.68 -12.35
C PRO A 50 -10.55 6.77 -13.56
N PRO A 51 -10.29 7.32 -14.75
CA PRO A 51 -9.96 6.52 -15.95
C PRO A 51 -8.72 5.65 -15.77
N ASP A 52 -7.74 6.14 -15.01
CA ASP A 52 -6.47 5.48 -14.69
C ASP A 52 -6.55 4.56 -13.47
N ALA A 53 -7.70 4.49 -12.79
CA ALA A 53 -7.87 3.60 -11.64
C ALA A 53 -7.70 2.13 -12.05
N VAL A 54 -6.90 1.38 -11.30
CA VAL A 54 -6.74 -0.06 -11.54
C VAL A 54 -7.95 -0.80 -10.98
N ILE A 55 -8.73 -1.43 -11.86
CA ILE A 55 -9.84 -2.29 -11.49
C ILE A 55 -9.62 -3.68 -12.06
N LEU A 56 -9.77 -4.71 -11.22
CA LEU A 56 -9.57 -6.09 -11.61
C LEU A 56 -10.88 -6.87 -11.51
N PRO A 57 -11.24 -7.68 -12.52
CA PRO A 57 -12.30 -8.67 -12.40
C PRO A 57 -11.83 -9.76 -11.43
N THR A 58 -12.56 -10.02 -10.34
CA THR A 58 -12.16 -11.03 -9.36
C THR A 58 -13.29 -12.01 -9.04
N THR A 59 -12.90 -13.18 -8.53
CA THR A 59 -13.83 -14.06 -7.83
C THR A 59 -13.19 -14.63 -6.58
N THR A 60 -13.81 -14.35 -5.43
CA THR A 60 -13.38 -14.91 -4.14
C THR A 60 -13.60 -16.42 -4.05
N ARG A 61 -14.48 -17.00 -4.89
CA ARG A 61 -14.78 -18.43 -4.86
C ARG A 61 -13.64 -19.27 -5.43
N THR A 62 -13.06 -18.83 -6.54
CA THR A 62 -11.93 -19.54 -7.18
C THR A 62 -10.58 -18.89 -6.89
N GLY A 63 -10.58 -17.68 -6.31
CA GLY A 63 -9.37 -16.90 -6.05
C GLY A 63 -8.87 -16.12 -7.26
N ASP A 64 -9.61 -16.12 -8.39
CA ASP A 64 -9.15 -15.51 -9.63
C ASP A 64 -8.84 -14.01 -9.46
N ASN A 65 -7.67 -13.62 -9.97
CA ASN A 65 -7.05 -12.29 -9.91
C ASN A 65 -6.87 -11.65 -8.51
N LEU A 66 -7.14 -12.37 -7.42
CA LEU A 66 -6.82 -11.87 -6.07
C LEU A 66 -5.31 -11.74 -5.86
N ASP A 67 -4.54 -12.70 -6.37
CA ASP A 67 -3.08 -12.66 -6.29
C ASP A 67 -2.52 -11.46 -7.08
N LYS A 68 -3.07 -11.17 -8.26
CA LYS A 68 -2.70 -10.01 -9.07
C LYS A 68 -3.04 -8.70 -8.37
N ALA A 69 -4.21 -8.60 -7.73
CA ALA A 69 -4.59 -7.43 -6.95
C ALA A 69 -3.61 -7.16 -5.80
N LEU A 70 -3.25 -8.21 -5.06
CA LEU A 70 -2.29 -8.11 -3.97
C LEU A 70 -0.89 -7.77 -4.47
N LYS A 71 -0.40 -8.45 -5.51
CA LYS A 71 0.89 -8.16 -6.17
C LYS A 71 0.96 -6.71 -6.64
N TYR A 72 -0.12 -6.18 -7.22
CA TYR A 72 -0.17 -4.78 -7.63
C TYR A 72 0.06 -3.82 -6.47
N ILE A 73 -0.68 -3.99 -5.35
CA ILE A 73 -0.50 -3.15 -4.16
C ILE A 73 0.93 -3.28 -3.63
N VAL A 74 1.44 -4.51 -3.49
CA VAL A 74 2.78 -4.78 -2.95
C VAL A 74 3.84 -4.15 -3.84
N ASN A 75 3.74 -4.27 -5.16
CA ASN A 75 4.68 -3.67 -6.10
C ASN A 75 4.65 -2.14 -6.04
N GLN A 76 3.47 -1.53 -5.95
CA GLN A 76 3.37 -0.07 -5.82
C GLN A 76 3.99 0.42 -4.50
N ILE A 77 3.76 -0.29 -3.40
CA ILE A 77 4.44 0.00 -2.12
C ILE A 77 5.95 -0.19 -2.30
N TYR A 78 6.39 -1.27 -2.92
CA TYR A 78 7.81 -1.54 -3.13
C TYR A 78 8.46 -0.44 -3.98
N GLU A 79 7.91 -0.08 -5.13
CA GLU A 79 8.43 0.99 -5.99
C GLU A 79 8.61 2.30 -5.21
N ASN A 80 7.60 2.68 -4.42
CA ASN A 80 7.60 3.89 -3.61
C ASN A 80 8.66 3.89 -2.50
N TYR A 81 9.01 2.73 -1.95
CA TYR A 81 9.89 2.61 -0.78
C TYR A 81 11.22 1.91 -1.05
N SER A 82 11.46 1.35 -2.23
CA SER A 82 12.62 0.52 -2.56
C SER A 82 13.95 1.24 -2.33
N SER A 83 14.03 2.52 -2.72
CA SER A 83 15.19 3.36 -2.50
C SER A 83 15.48 3.56 -1.02
N LEU A 84 14.46 3.87 -0.23
CA LEU A 84 14.56 4.04 1.21
C LEU A 84 14.93 2.72 1.89
N LEU A 85 14.30 1.60 1.52
CA LEU A 85 14.58 0.28 2.09
C LEU A 85 16.03 -0.15 1.86
N LYS A 86 16.59 0.13 0.66
CA LYS A 86 18.01 -0.11 0.36
C LYS A 86 18.94 0.72 1.25
N VAL A 87 18.60 1.99 1.49
CA VAL A 87 19.36 2.85 2.40
C VAL A 87 19.24 2.33 3.84
N LEU A 88 18.04 2.01 4.31
CA LEU A 88 17.80 1.46 5.65
C LEU A 88 18.55 0.15 5.90
N ARG A 89 18.66 -0.72 4.88
CA ARG A 89 19.46 -1.95 5.00
C ARG A 89 20.96 -1.67 5.09
N THR A 90 21.43 -0.66 4.36
CA THR A 90 22.87 -0.32 4.33
C THR A 90 23.34 0.21 5.68
N TYR A 91 22.49 0.97 6.37
CA TYR A 91 22.77 1.58 7.67
C TYR A 91 22.04 0.87 8.81
N GLU A 92 21.76 -0.43 8.66
CA GLU A 92 21.15 -1.23 9.71
C GLU A 92 22.04 -1.19 10.96
N LEU A 93 21.45 -1.00 12.15
CA LEU A 93 22.15 -0.75 13.41
C LEU A 93 22.94 0.58 13.51
N ASP A 94 23.01 1.40 12.47
CA ASP A 94 23.73 2.69 12.47
C ASP A 94 22.77 3.87 12.22
N ILE A 95 22.13 4.35 13.30
CA ILE A 95 21.21 5.49 13.23
C ILE A 95 21.95 6.78 12.87
N GLU A 96 23.19 6.97 13.33
CA GLU A 96 23.94 8.20 13.06
C GLU A 96 24.40 8.29 11.60
N GLY A 97 24.85 7.17 11.02
CA GLY A 97 25.16 7.07 9.60
C GLY A 97 23.93 7.26 8.73
N LEU A 98 22.79 6.68 9.12
CA LEU A 98 21.52 6.90 8.43
C LEU A 98 21.12 8.38 8.46
N ALA A 99 21.24 9.04 9.62
CA ALA A 99 20.92 10.46 9.78
C ALA A 99 21.76 11.35 8.86
N LYS A 100 23.07 11.08 8.77
CA LYS A 100 23.98 11.78 7.84
C LYS A 100 23.61 11.52 6.38
N LYS A 101 23.26 10.28 6.03
CA LYS A 101 22.90 9.93 4.65
C LYS A 101 21.61 10.58 4.18
N LEU A 102 20.64 10.73 5.08
CA LEU A 102 19.34 11.32 4.79
C LEU A 102 19.27 12.84 5.05
N ASP A 103 20.37 13.44 5.51
CA ASP A 103 20.46 14.85 5.90
C ASP A 103 19.34 15.26 6.87
N LYS A 104 19.23 14.53 8.00
CA LYS A 104 18.18 14.73 9.00
C LYS A 104 18.75 15.03 10.38
N ASP A 105 18.10 15.94 11.09
CA ASP A 105 18.39 16.21 12.50
C ASP A 105 17.83 15.12 13.44
N LYS A 106 18.13 15.22 14.73
CA LYS A 106 17.71 14.24 15.74
C LYS A 106 16.19 14.10 15.87
N ILE A 107 15.44 15.21 15.75
CA ILE A 107 13.98 15.21 15.89
C ILE A 107 13.36 14.57 14.65
N GLN A 108 13.79 15.00 13.46
CA GLN A 108 13.37 14.45 12.19
C GLN A 108 13.68 12.95 12.08
N MET A 109 14.83 12.51 12.57
CA MET A 109 15.20 11.09 12.61
C MET A 109 14.32 10.29 13.55
N ARG A 110 14.03 10.81 14.75
CA ARG A 110 13.12 10.15 15.69
C ARG A 110 11.75 9.96 15.05
N ASP A 111 11.21 11.01 14.43
CA ASP A 111 9.89 10.97 13.81
C ASP A 111 9.87 10.05 12.59
N LEU A 112 10.95 10.03 11.79
CA LEU A 112 11.13 9.08 10.69
C LEU A 112 11.11 7.63 11.19
N LEU A 113 11.93 7.29 12.18
CA LEU A 113 12.05 5.94 12.71
C LEU A 113 10.73 5.48 13.35
N ASN A 114 10.06 6.34 14.10
CA ASN A 114 8.72 6.05 14.64
C ASN A 114 7.71 5.77 13.53
N ASN A 115 7.69 6.58 12.47
CA ASN A 115 6.80 6.38 11.34
C ASN A 115 7.09 5.05 10.61
N LEU A 116 8.36 4.68 10.44
CA LEU A 116 8.77 3.41 9.83
C LEU A 116 8.43 2.21 10.71
N GLU A 117 8.56 2.34 12.03
CA GLU A 117 8.17 1.33 13.02
C GLU A 117 6.65 1.10 13.02
N ILE A 118 5.84 2.17 13.01
CA ILE A 118 4.37 2.08 12.91
C ILE A 118 3.95 1.39 11.60
N LYS A 119 4.63 1.71 10.50
CA LYS A 119 4.43 1.06 9.19
C LYS A 119 4.98 -0.37 9.13
N ARG A 120 5.61 -0.87 10.20
CA ARG A 120 6.23 -2.19 10.31
C ARG A 120 7.32 -2.45 9.28
N PHE A 121 8.07 -1.42 8.87
CA PHE A 121 9.21 -1.58 7.98
C PHE A 121 10.46 -1.98 8.75
N ILE A 122 10.59 -1.47 9.98
CA ILE A 122 11.73 -1.68 10.85
C ILE A 122 11.26 -2.02 12.27
N ASP A 123 12.17 -2.58 13.06
CA ASP A 123 12.05 -2.70 14.51
C ASP A 123 13.14 -1.85 15.16
N VAL A 124 12.76 -0.95 16.07
CA VAL A 124 13.71 -0.04 16.73
C VAL A 124 14.08 -0.59 18.10
N ASN A 125 15.38 -0.79 18.35
CA ASN A 125 15.89 -1.07 19.68
C ASN A 125 16.29 0.24 20.38
N ARG A 126 15.44 0.71 21.29
CA ARG A 126 15.67 1.96 22.03
C ARG A 126 16.78 1.89 23.07
N GLN A 127 17.06 0.69 23.59
CA GLN A 127 18.12 0.48 24.58
C GLN A 127 19.50 0.61 23.93
N GLU A 128 19.67 -0.07 22.79
CA GLU A 128 20.92 -0.05 22.02
C GLU A 128 21.02 1.14 21.06
N ARG A 129 19.94 1.90 20.88
CA ARG A 129 19.83 2.98 19.87
C ARG A 129 20.15 2.48 18.46
N THR A 130 19.59 1.34 18.12
CA THR A 130 19.75 0.69 16.82
C THR A 130 18.37 0.41 16.19
N TYR A 131 18.35 0.05 14.91
CA TYR A 131 17.15 -0.49 14.27
C TYR A 131 17.53 -1.64 13.34
N LYS A 132 16.54 -2.51 13.09
CA LYS A 132 16.65 -3.60 12.12
C LYS A 132 15.54 -3.51 11.09
N VAL A 133 15.85 -3.81 9.83
CA VAL A 133 14.84 -3.93 8.79
C VAL A 133 14.13 -5.27 8.97
N ARG A 134 12.79 -5.28 8.91
CA ARG A 134 12.04 -6.54 9.08
C ARG A 134 12.32 -7.51 7.94
N GLU A 135 12.38 -8.80 8.26
CA GLU A 135 12.65 -9.87 7.28
C GLU A 135 11.68 -9.84 6.10
N GLY A 136 10.39 -9.59 6.36
CA GLY A 136 9.39 -9.46 5.29
C GLY A 136 9.71 -8.34 4.28
N MET A 137 10.36 -7.26 4.71
CA MET A 137 10.80 -6.19 3.81
C MET A 137 12.09 -6.55 3.07
N LYS A 138 12.92 -7.42 3.65
CA LYS A 138 14.13 -7.93 2.98
C LYS A 138 13.79 -8.83 1.80
N LEU A 139 12.70 -9.58 1.89
CA LEU A 139 12.18 -10.42 0.81
C LEU A 139 11.61 -9.61 -0.37
N LEU A 140 11.31 -8.33 -0.17
CA LEU A 140 10.84 -7.45 -1.23
C LEU A 140 11.99 -6.84 -2.04
N MET A 141 13.24 -6.86 -1.52
CA MET A 141 14.39 -6.17 -2.09
C MET A 141 15.18 -6.97 -3.12
#